data_AF-A0A1I0K9Z7-F1
#
_entry.id   AF-A0A1I0K9Z7-F1
#
_cell.length_a   1.000
_cell.length_b   1.000
_cell.length_c   1.000
_cell.angle_alpha   90.00
_cell.angle_beta   90.00
_cell.angle_gamma   90.00
#
_symmetry.space_group_name_H-M   'P 1'
#
loop_
_entity.id
_entity.type
_entity.pdbx_description
1 polymer ?
#
loop_
_entity_poly.entity_id
_entity_poly.type
_entity_poly.pdbx_seq_one_letter_code
_entity_poly.pdbx_strand_id
1 'polypeptide(L)' 'MSPKELSYIEDALGHETFLKTQCQEAIQNLQDTELKSCVEKISQQHKQIFDNFYNLV' A
#
# COMPACT_ATOMS: atom_id res chain seq x y z
N MET A 1 2.93 -17.54 -14.59
CA MET A 1 1.54 -17.34 -14.15
C MET A 1 0.59 -17.50 -15.32
N SER A 2 -0.65 -17.90 -15.04
CA SER A 2 -1.75 -17.77 -15.99
C SER A 2 -2.15 -16.29 -16.15
N PRO A 3 -2.77 -15.90 -17.28
CA PRO A 3 -3.23 -14.53 -17.49
C PRO A 3 -4.18 -14.02 -16.39
N LYS A 4 -5.00 -14.92 -15.83
CA LYS A 4 -5.93 -14.59 -14.76
C LYS A 4 -5.22 -14.28 -13.44
N GLU A 5 -4.18 -15.05 -13.10
CA GLU A 5 -3.35 -14.78 -11.92
C GLU A 5 -2.60 -13.46 -12.06
N LEU A 6 -2.11 -13.14 -13.27
CA LEU A 6 -1.43 -11.87 -13.54
C LEU A 6 -2.37 -10.67 -13.34
N SER A 7 -3.60 -10.72 -13.88
CA SER A 7 -4.57 -9.63 -13.65
C SER A 7 -4.93 -9.45 -12.18
N TYR A 8 -5.02 -10.52 -11.38
CA TYR A 8 -5.26 -10.37 -9.94
C TYR A 8 -4.10 -9.67 -9.23
N ILE A 9 -2.87 -9.88 -9.68
CA ILE A 9 -1.70 -9.21 -9.12
C ILE A 9 -1.65 -7.75 -9.56
N GLU A 10 -1.98 -7.44 -10.81
CA GLU A 10 -2.12 -6.06 -11.29
C GLU A 10 -3.17 -5.29 -10.48
N ASP A 11 -4.35 -5.89 -10.24
CA ASP A 11 -5.39 -5.31 -9.40
C ASP A 11 -4.89 -5.08 -7.96
N ALA A 12 -4.21 -6.06 -7.36
CA ALA A 12 -3.64 -5.94 -6.02
C ALA A 12 -2.60 -4.82 -5.92
N LEU A 13 -1.70 -4.72 -6.91
CA LEU A 13 -0.70 -3.65 -6.99
C LEU A 13 -1.35 -2.27 -7.13
N GLY A 14 -2.45 -2.17 -7.89
CA GLY A 14 -3.25 -0.96 -8.00
C GLY A 14 -3.88 -0.55 -6.66
N HIS A 15 -4.47 -1.49 -5.93
CA HIS A 15 -5.05 -1.24 -4.61
C HIS A 15 -4.00 -0.79 -3.58
N GLU A 16 -2.85 -1.47 -3.53
CA GLU A 16 -1.78 -1.08 -2.61
C GLU A 16 -1.20 0.31 -2.93
N THR A 17 -1.13 0.67 -4.21
CA THR A 17 -0.71 2.02 -4.63
C THR A 17 -1.71 3.09 -4.15
N PHE A 18 -3.00 2.83 -4.30
CA PHE A 18 -4.05 3.71 -3.80
C PHE A 18 -3.97 3.86 -2.27
N LEU A 19 -3.87 2.75 -1.53
CA LEU A 19 -3.82 2.76 -0.06
C LEU A 19 -2.59 3.49 0.48
N LYS A 20 -1.41 3.30 -0.14
CA LYS A 20 -0.19 4.06 0.22
C LYS A 20 -0.37 5.56 0.00
N THR A 21 -1.03 5.96 -1.08
CA THR A 21 -1.34 7.37 -1.38
C THR A 21 -2.25 7.96 -0.31
N GLN A 22 -3.34 7.27 0.03
CA GLN A 22 -4.25 7.69 1.10
C GLN A 22 -3.52 7.82 2.46
N CYS A 23 -2.59 6.90 2.77
CA CYS A 23 -1.79 6.98 3.99
C CYS A 23 -0.89 8.22 3.99
N GLN A 24 -0.24 8.55 2.87
CA GLN A 24 0.58 9.76 2.75
C GLN A 24 -0.25 11.03 2.94
N GLU A 25 -1.40 11.12 2.29
CA GLU A 25 -2.32 12.26 2.47
C GLU A 25 -2.80 12.36 3.92
N ALA A 26 -3.13 11.25 4.56
CA ALA A 26 -3.54 11.23 5.96
C ALA A 26 -2.40 11.72 6.88
N ILE A 27 -1.16 11.26 6.70
CA ILE A 27 0.00 11.72 7.48
C ILE A 27 0.22 13.22 7.36
N GLN A 28 0.01 13.78 6.16
CA GLN A 28 0.15 15.23 5.91
C GLN A 28 -0.93 16.05 6.63
N ASN A 29 -2.17 15.54 6.69
CA ASN A 29 -3.32 16.25 7.25
C ASN A 29 -3.53 16.02 8.75
N LEU A 30 -3.02 14.93 9.30
CA LEU A 30 -3.09 14.65 10.73
C LEU A 30 -2.24 15.67 11.51
N GLN A 31 -2.65 15.98 12.74
CA GLN A 31 -1.88 16.82 13.66
C GLN A 31 -1.37 16.01 14.86
N ASP A 32 -2.15 15.01 15.27
CA ASP A 32 -1.79 14.10 16.34
C ASP A 32 -0.59 13.23 15.95
N THR A 33 0.42 13.21 16.82
CA THR A 33 1.71 12.56 16.53
C THR A 33 1.62 11.03 16.67
N GLU A 34 0.76 10.52 17.55
CA GLU A 34 0.54 9.08 17.69
C GLU A 34 -0.24 8.54 16.49
N LEU A 35 -1.26 9.26 16.01
CA LEU A 35 -1.99 8.91 14.80
C LEU A 35 -1.09 8.95 13.57
N LYS A 36 -0.21 9.95 13.42
CA LYS A 36 0.80 9.96 12.35
C LYS A 36 1.69 8.72 12.39
N SER A 37 2.24 8.42 13.56
CA SER A 37 3.11 7.24 13.75
C SER A 37 2.37 5.94 13.43
N CYS A 38 1.08 5.86 13.75
CA CYS A 38 0.23 4.72 13.40
C CYS A 38 0.07 4.59 11.87
N VAL A 39 -0.31 5.67 11.19
CA VAL A 39 -0.50 5.66 9.72
C VAL A 39 0.82 5.43 9.00
N GLU A 40 1.96 5.90 9.52
CA GLU A 40 3.29 5.57 8.97
C GLU A 40 3.58 4.07 9.03
N LYS A 41 3.26 3.40 10.14
CA LYS A 41 3.41 1.94 10.25
C LYS A 41 2.51 1.20 9.26
N ILE A 42 1.27 1.65 9.10
CA ILE A 42 0.32 1.09 8.12
C ILE A 42 0.85 1.28 6.69
N SER A 43 1.36 2.47 6.36
CA SER A 43 1.98 2.76 5.06
C SER A 43 3.18 1.85 4.77
N GLN A 44 4.01 1.57 5.78
CA GLN A 44 5.12 0.62 5.65
C GLN A 44 4.64 -0.82 5.40
N GLN A 45 3.55 -1.25 6.06
CA GLN A 45 2.94 -2.55 5.81
C GLN A 45 2.43 -2.67 4.36
N HIS A 46 1.70 -1.66 3.87
CA HIS A 46 1.24 -1.62 2.48
C HIS A 46 2.41 -1.62 1.49
N LYS A 47 3.53 -0.93 1.82
CA LYS A 47 4.74 -1.01 1.00
C LYS A 47 5.29 -2.44 0.93
N GLN A 48 5.37 -3.15 2.06
CA GLN A 48 5.83 -4.55 2.06
C GLN A 48 4.90 -5.47 1.26
N ILE A 49 3.58 -5.29 1.37
CA ILE A 49 2.60 -6.05 0.61
C ILE A 49 2.75 -5.79 -0.90
N PHE A 50 2.89 -4.53 -1.29
CA PHE A 50 3.16 -4.15 -2.68
C PHE A 50 4.44 -4.82 -3.19
N ASP A 51 5.55 -4.72 -2.44
CA ASP A 51 6.83 -5.30 -2.84
C ASP A 51 6.71 -6.83 -2.99
N ASN A 52 5.95 -7.50 -2.10
CA ASN A 52 5.68 -8.92 -2.20
C ASN A 52 4.92 -9.26 -3.49
N PHE A 53 3.86 -8.53 -3.83
CA PHE A 53 3.12 -8.75 -5.08
C PHE A 53 3.96 -8.43 -6.32
N TYR A 54 4.77 -7.38 -6.26
CA TYR A 54 5.60 -6.96 -7.39
C TYR A 54 6.69 -7.99 -7.70
N ASN A 55 7.24 -8.65 -6.67
CA ASN A 55 8.20 -9.74 -6.83
C ASN A 55 7.61 -11.03 -7.42
N LEU A 56 6.29 -11.12 -7.54
CA LEU A 56 5.61 -12.26 -8.16
C LEU A 56 5.42 -12.08 -9.68
N VAL A 57 5.55 -10.85 -10.18
CA VAL A 57 5.39 -10.50 -11.61
C VAL A 57 6.68 -10.73 -12.40
#